data_AF-A0A6G0J5J5-F1
#
_entry.id   AF-A0A6G0J5J5-F1
#
_cell.length_a   1.000
_cell.length_b   1.000
_cell.length_c   1.000
_cell.angle_alpha   90.00
_cell.angle_beta   90.00
_cell.angle_gamma   90.00
#
_symmetry.space_group_name_H-M   'P 1'
#
loop_
_entity.id
_entity.type
_entity.pdbx_description
1 polymer ?
#
loop_
_entity_poly.entity_id
_entity_poly.type
_entity_poly.pdbx_seq_one_letter_code
_entity_poly.pdbx_strand_id
1 'polypeptide(L)'
;MAPRWLSCSTAVFLLLVHVGSVHTQACGVPGIPGIPGTHGPNGVDGLKGEKGDPGEAGEPVRGQKGLPGLWGPPGRPGLKGDAGLPGPPGTPGQPGEKGRAFNPSNQQNSYFSRKAVLSHVPELETAINFNTEILPDLDQRFRGELLTNGTFVCAIKGVYFLSYHVSAKSRVGLKLVKGSDSHITLTDQSEGFLVTSGSAVLELEVGDRVSLHVTKYNNIVTSQGSTSHTFTGFLIFPTA
;
A
#
# COMPACT_ATOMS: atom_id res chain seq x y z
N MET A 1 6.42 -75.72 5.51
CA MET A 1 7.71 -75.52 6.22
C MET A 1 8.26 -74.16 5.83
N ALA A 2 8.21 -73.18 6.75
CA ALA A 2 9.06 -71.98 6.69
C ALA A 2 10.49 -72.38 7.19
N PRO A 3 11.60 -71.63 6.96
CA PRO A 3 11.77 -70.23 7.39
C PRO A 3 12.65 -69.32 6.47
N ARG A 4 12.36 -68.02 6.34
CA ARG A 4 12.87 -66.81 7.06
C ARG A 4 14.28 -66.31 6.64
N TRP A 5 14.38 -64.97 6.61
CA TRP A 5 15.56 -64.07 6.74
C TRP A 5 16.26 -63.56 5.47
N LEU A 6 15.83 -62.37 5.02
CA LEU A 6 16.69 -61.28 4.54
C LEU A 6 16.07 -59.98 5.10
N SER A 7 16.42 -59.57 6.32
CA SER A 7 17.43 -58.55 6.64
C SER A 7 17.11 -57.20 5.98
N CYS A 8 16.33 -56.32 6.60
CA CYS A 8 16.76 -55.35 7.62
C CYS A 8 17.92 -54.42 7.18
N SER A 9 17.94 -53.95 5.92
CA SER A 9 18.99 -53.02 5.49
C SER A 9 18.62 -52.04 4.35
N THR A 10 17.41 -51.47 4.38
CA THR A 10 17.10 -50.29 3.53
C THR A 10 16.35 -49.17 4.24
N ALA A 11 16.03 -49.32 5.54
CA ALA A 11 15.26 -48.33 6.29
C ALA A 11 16.10 -47.43 7.23
N VAL A 12 17.44 -47.52 7.19
CA VAL A 12 18.33 -46.77 8.12
C VAL A 12 19.14 -45.67 7.41
N PHE A 13 19.08 -45.56 6.08
CA PHE A 13 19.86 -44.57 5.31
C PHE A 13 19.07 -43.33 4.84
N LEU A 14 17.86 -43.10 5.37
CA LEU A 14 17.05 -41.90 5.11
C LEU A 14 16.65 -41.15 6.38
N LEU A 15 17.49 -41.18 7.42
CA LEU A 15 17.22 -40.51 8.70
C LEU A 15 18.38 -39.62 9.16
N LEU A 16 19.03 -38.94 8.22
CA LEU A 16 20.07 -37.92 8.47
C LEU A 16 19.96 -36.77 7.47
N VAL A 17 18.77 -36.20 7.32
CA VAL A 17 18.66 -34.84 6.75
C VAL A 17 18.71 -33.88 7.92
N HIS A 18 19.81 -33.15 8.02
CA HIS A 18 20.03 -32.12 9.03
C HIS A 18 18.88 -31.12 8.99
N VAL A 19 18.11 -31.05 10.09
CA VAL A 19 17.25 -29.91 10.38
C VAL A 19 18.18 -28.77 10.82
N GLY A 20 18.72 -28.04 9.85
CA GLY A 20 19.34 -26.75 10.11
C GLY A 20 18.26 -25.78 10.59
N SER A 21 18.44 -25.24 11.79
CA SER A 21 17.59 -24.17 12.32
C SER A 21 17.67 -22.97 11.38
N VAL A 22 16.62 -22.73 10.59
CA VAL A 22 16.48 -21.49 9.81
C VAL A 22 16.11 -20.39 10.78
N HIS A 23 17.12 -19.63 11.20
CA HIS A 23 16.92 -18.38 11.91
C HIS A 23 16.41 -17.35 10.89
N THR A 24 15.09 -17.20 10.77
CA THR A 24 14.51 -16.07 10.04
C THR A 24 14.78 -14.80 10.83
N GLN A 25 15.93 -14.15 10.58
CA GLN A 25 16.05 -12.73 10.84
C GLN A 25 15.12 -12.03 9.85
N ALA A 26 13.93 -11.65 10.33
CA ALA A 26 13.09 -10.69 9.64
C ALA A 26 13.82 -9.34 9.66
N CYS A 27 14.63 -9.09 8.63
CA CYS A 27 15.11 -7.76 8.33
C CYS A 27 13.87 -6.95 7.91
N GLY A 28 13.55 -5.89 8.67
CA GLY A 28 12.39 -5.05 8.39
C GLY A 28 12.41 -4.54 6.95
N VAL A 29 11.27 -4.60 6.27
CA VAL A 29 11.11 -4.05 4.93
C VAL A 29 11.52 -2.57 4.96
N PRO A 30 12.40 -2.10 4.05
CA PRO A 30 12.73 -0.68 3.95
C PRO A 30 11.46 0.15 3.82
N GLY A 31 11.39 1.27 4.54
CA GLY A 31 10.27 2.21 4.43
C GLY A 31 10.10 2.69 2.99
N ILE A 32 8.86 3.04 2.63
CA ILE A 32 8.53 3.60 1.32
C ILE A 32 9.34 4.89 1.09
N PRO A 33 9.96 5.11 -0.08
CA PRO A 33 10.69 6.34 -0.37
C PRO A 33 9.82 7.59 -0.18
N GLY A 34 10.41 8.65 0.36
CA GLY A 34 9.73 9.93 0.53
C GLY A 34 9.32 10.58 -0.81
N ILE A 35 8.32 11.45 -0.75
CA ILE A 35 7.83 12.21 -1.90
C ILE A 35 8.94 13.17 -2.39
N PRO A 36 9.17 13.33 -3.71
CA PRO A 36 10.14 14.29 -4.24
C PRO A 36 9.90 15.71 -3.75
N GLY A 37 10.98 16.46 -3.52
CA GLY A 37 10.90 17.87 -3.10
C GLY A 37 10.22 18.76 -4.14
N THR A 38 9.67 19.90 -3.70
CA THR A 38 9.04 20.90 -4.56
C THR A 38 10.08 21.63 -5.43
N HIS A 39 9.63 22.17 -6.58
CA HIS A 39 10.49 23.00 -7.43
C HIS A 39 11.01 24.24 -6.69
N GLY A 40 12.28 24.57 -6.90
CA GLY A 40 12.90 25.76 -6.32
C GLY A 40 12.32 27.07 -6.88
N PRO A 41 12.53 28.20 -6.19
CA PRO A 41 12.07 29.51 -6.65
C PRO A 41 12.79 29.96 -7.93
N ASN A 42 12.15 30.82 -8.71
CA ASN A 42 12.75 31.43 -9.89
C ASN A 42 13.96 32.30 -9.51
N GLY A 43 15.00 32.32 -10.36
CA GLY A 43 16.17 33.18 -10.19
C GLY A 43 15.83 34.67 -10.27
N VAL A 44 16.67 35.51 -9.66
CA VAL A 44 16.57 36.97 -9.72
C VAL A 44 17.09 37.52 -11.06
N ASP A 45 16.48 38.60 -11.55
CA ASP A 45 16.89 39.28 -12.79
C ASP A 45 18.34 39.79 -12.72
N GLY A 46 19.06 39.67 -13.83
CA GLY A 46 20.44 40.15 -13.94
C GLY A 46 20.55 41.68 -13.87
N LEU A 47 21.71 42.17 -13.43
CA LEU A 47 22.00 43.60 -13.34
C LEU A 47 22.03 44.26 -14.73
N LYS A 48 21.55 45.52 -14.81
CA LYS A 48 21.58 46.33 -16.03
C LYS A 48 23.03 46.66 -16.41
N GLY A 49 23.39 46.47 -17.69
CA GLY A 49 24.73 46.75 -18.19
C GLY A 49 25.16 48.21 -18.01
N GLU A 50 26.48 48.42 -17.89
CA GLU A 50 27.08 49.74 -17.68
C GLU A 50 26.91 50.67 -18.89
N LYS A 51 26.84 51.98 -18.64
CA LYS A 51 26.73 53.01 -19.68
C LYS A 51 28.11 53.22 -20.33
N GLY A 52 28.18 53.19 -21.66
CA GLY A 52 29.43 53.46 -22.39
C GLY A 52 29.99 54.85 -22.12
N ASP A 53 31.32 54.95 -22.18
CA ASP A 53 32.07 56.16 -21.84
C ASP A 53 31.81 57.34 -22.80
N PRO A 54 31.87 58.61 -22.31
CA PRO A 54 31.82 59.78 -23.18
C PRO A 54 33.06 59.88 -24.08
N GLY A 55 32.87 60.23 -25.35
CA GLY A 55 33.98 60.48 -26.28
C GLY A 55 34.82 61.71 -25.89
N GLU A 56 36.13 61.61 -26.09
CA GLU A 56 37.11 62.68 -25.81
C GLU A 56 36.85 63.96 -26.61
N ALA A 57 37.00 65.12 -25.95
CA ALA A 57 36.94 66.43 -26.57
C ALA A 57 38.31 66.81 -27.15
N GLY A 58 38.36 67.17 -28.44
CA GLY A 58 39.58 67.63 -29.10
C GLY A 58 39.91 69.10 -28.79
N GLU A 59 41.20 69.40 -28.59
CA GLU A 59 41.74 70.75 -28.36
C GLU A 59 41.62 71.67 -29.60
N PRO A 60 41.49 73.01 -29.41
CA PRO A 60 41.40 73.94 -30.53
C PRO A 60 42.78 74.51 -30.90
N VAL A 61 43.14 74.43 -32.18
CA VAL A 61 44.19 75.29 -32.76
C VAL A 61 43.58 76.10 -33.91
N ARG A 62 43.79 77.41 -33.86
CA ARG A 62 43.15 78.43 -34.71
C ARG A 62 43.82 78.58 -36.07
N GLY A 63 43.01 78.51 -37.13
CA GLY A 63 43.30 79.04 -38.48
C GLY A 63 42.01 79.09 -39.31
N GLN A 64 41.77 80.17 -40.06
CA GLN A 64 40.56 80.33 -40.88
C GLN A 64 40.56 79.37 -42.09
N LYS A 65 39.58 78.44 -42.19
CA LYS A 65 39.17 77.84 -43.46
C LYS A 65 37.84 77.07 -43.39
N GLY A 66 37.01 77.27 -44.43
CA GLY A 66 35.93 76.38 -44.88
C GLY A 66 34.60 76.47 -44.12
N LEU A 67 33.48 76.48 -44.85
CA LEU A 67 32.17 76.20 -44.25
C LEU A 67 32.24 74.85 -43.52
N PRO A 68 31.68 74.72 -42.29
CA PRO A 68 31.71 73.47 -41.55
C PRO A 68 31.11 72.35 -42.40
N GLY A 69 31.83 71.23 -42.51
CA GLY A 69 31.28 70.02 -43.10
C GLY A 69 30.01 69.59 -42.36
N LEU A 70 29.05 69.01 -43.08
CA LEU A 70 27.85 68.42 -42.49
C LEU A 70 28.23 67.51 -41.32
N TRP A 71 27.52 67.62 -40.19
CA TRP A 71 27.73 66.76 -39.04
C TRP A 71 27.74 65.29 -39.47
N GLY A 72 28.74 64.55 -39.00
CA GLY A 72 28.82 63.10 -39.22
C GLY A 72 27.55 62.42 -38.67
N PRO A 73 27.10 61.33 -39.31
CA PRO A 73 25.95 60.58 -38.80
C PRO A 73 26.21 60.11 -37.36
N PRO A 74 25.16 59.99 -36.51
CA PRO A 74 25.29 59.47 -35.16
C PRO A 74 26.05 58.13 -35.15
N GLY A 75 26.90 57.94 -34.14
CA GLY A 75 27.58 56.67 -33.92
C GLY A 75 26.56 55.51 -33.83
N ARG A 76 26.96 54.33 -34.31
CA ARG A 76 26.09 53.14 -34.21
C ARG A 76 25.81 52.83 -32.74
N PRO A 77 24.60 52.36 -32.39
CA PRO A 77 24.31 51.85 -31.05
C PRO A 77 25.36 50.81 -30.64
N GLY A 78 25.79 50.86 -29.37
CA GLY A 78 26.69 49.86 -28.82
C GLY A 78 26.10 48.45 -28.90
N LEU A 79 26.97 47.45 -28.96
CA LEU A 79 26.55 46.05 -28.96
C LEU A 79 25.81 45.73 -27.64
N LYS A 80 24.76 44.90 -27.74
CA LYS A 80 24.04 44.38 -26.56
C LYS A 80 25.03 43.58 -25.71
N GLY A 81 25.05 43.82 -24.40
CA GLY A 81 25.87 43.04 -23.48
C GLY A 81 25.52 41.56 -23.48
N ASP A 82 26.49 40.74 -23.09
CA ASP A 82 26.34 39.29 -23.03
C ASP A 82 25.26 38.86 -22.01
N ALA A 83 24.72 37.66 -22.21
CA ALA A 83 23.80 37.07 -21.25
C ALA A 83 24.51 36.82 -19.91
N GLY A 84 23.83 37.10 -18.80
CA GLY A 84 24.33 36.78 -17.47
C GLY A 84 24.57 35.28 -17.30
N LEU A 85 25.51 34.92 -16.41
CA LEU A 85 25.81 33.53 -16.09
C LEU A 85 24.58 32.83 -15.46
N PRO A 86 24.38 31.51 -15.71
CA PRO A 86 23.38 30.73 -15.00
C PRO A 86 23.57 30.82 -13.48
N GLY A 87 22.46 30.91 -12.74
CA GLY A 87 22.48 30.89 -11.29
C GLY A 87 23.06 29.59 -10.74
N PRO A 88 23.58 29.58 -9.50
CA PRO A 88 24.09 28.38 -8.86
C PRO A 88 22.96 27.35 -8.64
N PRO A 89 23.29 26.04 -8.57
CA PRO A 89 22.33 25.00 -8.18
C PRO A 89 21.69 25.31 -6.82
N GLY A 90 20.40 25.02 -6.68
CA GLY A 90 19.70 25.14 -5.41
C GLY A 90 20.31 24.24 -4.33
N THR A 91 20.12 24.62 -3.07
CA THR A 91 20.57 23.79 -1.93
C THR A 91 19.81 22.46 -1.88
N PRO A 92 20.46 21.36 -1.46
CA PRO A 92 19.76 20.10 -1.20
C PRO A 92 18.57 20.29 -0.25
N GLY A 93 17.47 19.58 -0.51
CA GLY A 93 16.33 19.54 0.40
C GLY A 93 16.72 18.99 1.77
N GLN A 94 15.98 19.38 2.81
CA GLN A 94 16.21 18.81 4.14
C GLN A 94 15.92 17.30 4.15
N PRO A 95 16.65 16.50 4.94
CA PRO A 95 16.29 15.10 5.16
C PRO A 95 14.85 14.98 5.64
N GLY A 96 14.11 14.02 5.09
CA GLY A 96 12.76 13.71 5.58
C GLY A 96 12.78 13.32 7.06
N GLU A 97 11.67 13.56 7.75
CA GLU A 97 11.56 13.18 9.16
C GLU A 97 11.83 11.68 9.34
N LYS A 98 12.62 11.34 10.37
CA LYS A 98 12.85 9.94 10.72
C LYS A 98 11.51 9.32 11.08
N GLY A 99 11.12 8.26 10.37
CA GLY A 99 9.94 7.47 10.71
C GLY A 99 9.97 7.08 12.18
N ARG A 100 8.84 7.23 12.89
CA ARG A 100 8.75 6.83 14.30
C ARG A 100 9.10 5.35 14.42
N ALA A 101 9.91 5.02 15.44
CA ALA A 101 10.17 3.64 15.79
C ALA A 101 8.84 2.90 16.01
N PHE A 102 8.74 1.69 15.46
CA PHE A 102 7.63 0.77 15.70
C PHE A 102 7.47 0.58 17.22
N ASN A 103 6.46 1.22 17.81
CA ASN A 103 6.14 1.10 19.22
C ASN A 103 4.91 0.18 19.35
N PRO A 104 5.10 -1.12 19.65
CA PRO A 104 3.99 -2.06 19.76
C PRO A 104 3.03 -1.75 20.92
N SER A 105 3.41 -0.84 21.83
CA SER A 105 2.60 -0.40 22.97
C SER A 105 1.47 0.55 22.59
N ASN A 106 1.54 1.18 21.41
CA ASN A 106 0.64 2.27 21.01
C ASN A 106 -0.30 1.90 19.86
N GLN A 107 -0.36 0.61 19.51
CA GLN A 107 -1.11 0.16 18.35
C GLN A 107 -2.53 -0.27 18.75
N GLN A 108 -3.47 0.59 18.38
CA GLN A 108 -4.87 0.24 18.23
C GLN A 108 -4.98 -0.68 16.99
N ASN A 109 -4.60 -1.96 17.15
CA ASN A 109 -4.67 -2.95 16.08
C ASN A 109 -6.08 -3.57 16.09
N SER A 110 -6.85 -3.33 15.04
CA SER A 110 -8.12 -4.04 14.83
C SER A 110 -7.97 -5.04 13.71
N TYR A 111 -8.15 -6.32 14.03
CA TYR A 111 -8.16 -7.40 13.05
C TYR A 111 -8.87 -8.63 13.61
N PHE A 112 -9.38 -9.46 12.72
CA PHE A 112 -9.90 -10.78 13.04
C PHE A 112 -9.51 -11.77 11.93
N SER A 113 -9.35 -13.03 12.30
CA SER A 113 -9.21 -14.12 11.34
C SER A 113 -9.81 -15.38 11.96
N ARG A 114 -10.96 -15.81 11.45
CA ARG A 114 -11.78 -16.86 12.04
C ARG A 114 -12.15 -17.90 10.98
N LYS A 115 -12.34 -19.14 11.42
CA LYS A 115 -12.89 -20.21 10.59
C LYS A 115 -14.30 -20.59 11.03
N ALA A 116 -15.08 -21.09 10.08
CA ALA A 116 -16.37 -21.72 10.33
C ALA A 116 -16.27 -23.22 10.06
N VAL A 117 -16.89 -24.01 10.92
CA VAL A 117 -17.15 -25.44 10.72
C VAL A 117 -18.65 -25.62 10.72
N LEU A 118 -19.24 -25.84 9.55
CA LEU A 118 -20.69 -25.84 9.36
C LEU A 118 -21.23 -27.27 9.46
N SER A 119 -22.09 -27.53 10.45
CA SER A 119 -22.80 -28.82 10.58
C SER A 119 -24.01 -28.94 9.66
N HIS A 120 -24.61 -27.80 9.31
CA HIS A 120 -25.77 -27.67 8.45
C HIS A 120 -25.57 -26.46 7.52
N VAL A 121 -26.31 -26.43 6.42
CA VAL A 121 -26.27 -25.32 5.47
C VAL A 121 -26.87 -24.08 6.15
N PRO A 122 -26.21 -22.91 6.10
CA PRO A 122 -26.73 -21.69 6.70
C PRO A 122 -28.08 -21.27 6.09
N GLU A 123 -28.94 -20.68 6.92
CA GLU A 123 -30.22 -20.11 6.48
C GLU A 123 -30.00 -18.94 5.51
N LEU A 124 -30.94 -18.77 4.57
CA LEU A 124 -30.84 -17.73 3.54
C LEU A 124 -30.78 -16.33 4.14
N GLU A 125 -29.94 -15.46 3.56
CA GLU A 125 -29.73 -14.08 3.99
C GLU A 125 -29.24 -13.94 5.45
N THR A 126 -28.77 -15.03 6.08
CA THR A 126 -28.16 -14.99 7.41
C THR A 126 -26.64 -14.96 7.35
N ALA A 127 -26.02 -14.40 8.41
CA ALA A 127 -24.57 -14.35 8.56
C ALA A 127 -24.00 -15.75 8.83
N ILE A 128 -22.94 -16.11 8.11
CA ILE A 128 -22.17 -17.32 8.39
C ILE A 128 -21.42 -17.14 9.72
N ASN A 129 -21.59 -18.10 10.63
CA ASN A 129 -20.98 -18.01 11.95
C ASN A 129 -19.51 -18.49 11.96
N PHE A 130 -18.57 -17.56 11.80
CA PHE A 130 -17.13 -17.81 11.92
C PHE A 130 -16.67 -17.69 13.38
N ASN A 131 -16.91 -18.73 14.17
CA ASN A 131 -16.67 -18.73 15.61
C ASN A 131 -15.38 -19.47 16.04
N THR A 132 -14.68 -20.14 15.12
CA THR A 132 -13.55 -21.01 15.48
C THR A 132 -12.21 -20.32 15.19
N GLU A 133 -11.22 -20.52 16.07
CA GLU A 133 -9.85 -20.04 15.85
C GLU A 133 -9.14 -20.81 14.73
N ILE A 134 -8.36 -20.11 13.92
CA ILE A 134 -7.53 -20.74 12.88
C ILE A 134 -6.35 -21.46 13.53
N LEU A 135 -5.68 -20.80 14.47
CA LEU A 135 -4.50 -21.29 15.20
C LEU A 135 -4.77 -21.25 16.72
N PRO A 136 -5.27 -22.34 17.33
CA PRO A 136 -5.67 -22.36 18.74
C PRO A 136 -4.49 -22.26 19.72
N ASP A 137 -3.29 -22.64 19.29
CA ASP A 137 -2.07 -22.61 20.11
C ASP A 137 -1.35 -21.26 20.08
N LEU A 138 -1.92 -20.27 19.36
CA LEU A 138 -1.34 -18.95 19.24
C LEU A 138 -1.46 -18.19 20.56
N ASP A 139 -0.40 -17.48 20.95
CA ASP A 139 -0.38 -16.59 22.12
C ASP A 139 -1.54 -15.59 22.03
N GLN A 140 -2.20 -15.33 23.15
CA GLN A 140 -3.37 -14.45 23.25
C GLN A 140 -3.13 -13.08 22.64
N ARG A 141 -1.91 -12.54 22.72
CA ARG A 141 -1.56 -11.23 22.14
C ARG A 141 -1.63 -11.19 20.60
N PHE A 142 -1.58 -12.35 19.95
CA PHE A 142 -1.68 -12.50 18.49
C PHE A 142 -3.03 -13.09 18.07
N ARG A 143 -3.98 -13.21 18.99
CA ARG A 143 -5.36 -13.57 18.66
C ARG A 143 -6.11 -12.30 18.24
N GLY A 144 -6.71 -12.36 17.05
CA GLY A 144 -7.59 -11.30 16.58
C GLY A 144 -8.93 -11.28 17.32
N GLU A 145 -9.71 -10.27 17.03
CA GLU A 145 -11.03 -10.03 17.60
C GLU A 145 -11.99 -11.21 17.38
N LEU A 146 -12.97 -11.31 18.27
CA LEU A 146 -14.06 -12.28 18.17
C LEU A 146 -15.15 -11.71 17.26
N LEU A 147 -15.82 -12.59 16.53
CA LEU A 147 -17.02 -12.25 15.76
C LEU A 147 -18.25 -12.63 16.58
N THR A 148 -19.14 -11.67 16.83
CA THR A 148 -20.39 -11.93 17.53
C THR A 148 -21.41 -12.43 16.51
N ASN A 149 -21.78 -13.71 16.58
CA ASN A 149 -22.66 -14.36 15.61
C ASN A 149 -22.20 -14.15 14.15
N GLY A 150 -20.90 -14.32 13.89
CA GLY A 150 -20.30 -14.13 12.56
C GLY A 150 -20.17 -12.68 12.10
N THR A 151 -20.48 -11.70 12.97
CA THR A 151 -20.43 -10.28 12.65
C THR A 151 -19.25 -9.60 13.33
N PHE A 152 -18.44 -8.89 12.54
CA PHE A 152 -17.41 -7.98 13.00
C PHE A 152 -18.05 -6.64 13.39
N VAL A 153 -17.61 -6.06 14.50
CA VAL A 153 -18.05 -4.73 14.93
C VAL A 153 -16.84 -3.83 14.98
N CYS A 154 -16.85 -2.79 14.15
CA CYS A 154 -15.74 -1.85 14.04
C CYS A 154 -15.54 -1.09 15.36
N ALA A 155 -14.37 -1.26 15.99
CA ALA A 155 -14.00 -0.51 17.19
C ALA A 155 -13.16 0.74 16.89
N ILE A 156 -12.49 0.75 15.74
CA ILE A 156 -11.56 1.82 15.34
C ILE A 156 -11.96 2.32 13.95
N LYS A 157 -12.33 3.59 13.86
CA LYS A 157 -12.62 4.21 12.57
C LYS A 157 -11.41 4.10 11.63
N GLY A 158 -11.64 3.67 10.40
CA GLY A 158 -10.55 3.55 9.42
C GLY A 158 -10.90 2.77 8.18
N VAL A 159 -9.87 2.52 7.37
CA VAL A 159 -9.97 1.72 6.16
C VAL A 159 -9.55 0.28 6.43
N TYR A 160 -10.43 -0.66 6.15
CA TYR A 160 -10.25 -2.08 6.41
C TYR A 160 -10.15 -2.88 5.12
N PHE A 161 -9.27 -3.87 5.12
CA PHE A 161 -9.29 -4.95 4.13
C PHE A 161 -10.03 -6.15 4.70
N LEU A 162 -10.95 -6.70 3.92
CA LEU A 162 -11.77 -7.86 4.27
C LEU A 162 -11.59 -8.92 3.19
N SER A 163 -11.44 -10.19 3.58
CA SER A 163 -11.33 -11.32 2.64
C SER A 163 -11.99 -12.57 3.21
N TYR A 164 -12.60 -13.37 2.35
CA TYR A 164 -13.17 -14.67 2.72
C TYR A 164 -12.78 -15.76 1.73
N HIS A 165 -12.78 -17.00 2.22
CA HIS A 165 -12.63 -18.21 1.41
C HIS A 165 -13.63 -19.27 1.88
N VAL A 166 -14.53 -19.70 1.00
CA VAL A 166 -15.60 -20.63 1.34
C VAL A 166 -15.61 -21.78 0.35
N SER A 167 -15.44 -23.01 0.84
CA SER A 167 -15.60 -24.23 0.04
C SER A 167 -17.08 -24.51 -0.27
N ALA A 168 -17.39 -24.81 -1.52
CA ALA A 168 -18.73 -25.07 -2.00
C ALA A 168 -18.76 -26.17 -3.09
N LYS A 169 -19.96 -26.65 -3.43
CA LYS A 169 -20.20 -27.58 -4.53
C LYS A 169 -21.15 -26.97 -5.55
N SER A 170 -20.82 -27.09 -6.83
CA SER A 170 -21.61 -26.61 -7.96
C SER A 170 -21.79 -25.10 -8.05
N ARG A 171 -22.51 -24.47 -7.13
CA ARG A 171 -22.82 -23.03 -7.20
C ARG A 171 -23.00 -22.43 -5.82
N VAL A 172 -22.34 -21.30 -5.58
CA VAL A 172 -22.43 -20.57 -4.31
C VAL A 172 -22.43 -19.08 -4.60
N GLY A 173 -23.25 -18.34 -3.87
CA GLY A 173 -23.27 -16.90 -3.88
C GLY A 173 -23.16 -16.36 -2.46
N LEU A 174 -22.22 -15.46 -2.26
CA LEU A 174 -21.91 -14.84 -0.97
C LEU A 174 -22.00 -13.34 -1.08
N LYS A 175 -22.45 -12.73 0.01
CA LYS A 175 -22.69 -11.29 0.11
C LYS A 175 -21.97 -10.73 1.32
N LEU A 176 -21.04 -9.80 1.09
CA LEU A 176 -20.43 -9.01 2.15
C LEU A 176 -21.35 -7.84 2.49
N VAL A 177 -21.80 -7.80 3.74
CA VAL A 177 -22.78 -6.84 4.26
C VAL A 177 -22.10 -5.88 5.21
N LYS A 178 -22.40 -4.58 5.09
CA LYS A 178 -22.10 -3.55 6.08
C LYS A 178 -23.42 -2.96 6.59
N GLY A 179 -23.78 -3.21 7.84
CA GLY A 179 -25.09 -2.82 8.38
C GLY A 179 -26.24 -3.53 7.63
N SER A 180 -27.06 -2.78 6.89
CA SER A 180 -28.09 -3.31 5.99
C SER A 180 -27.62 -3.48 4.55
N ASP A 181 -26.47 -2.90 4.20
CA ASP A 181 -26.12 -2.65 2.82
C ASP A 181 -25.24 -3.75 2.25
N SER A 182 -25.62 -4.21 1.05
CA SER A 182 -24.87 -5.17 0.26
C SER A 182 -23.70 -4.47 -0.43
N HIS A 183 -22.48 -4.62 0.07
CA HIS A 183 -21.33 -3.99 -0.57
C HIS A 183 -20.79 -4.81 -1.74
N ILE A 184 -20.68 -6.12 -1.56
CA ILE A 184 -20.18 -7.03 -2.60
C ILE A 184 -21.03 -8.28 -2.58
N THR A 185 -21.48 -8.70 -3.76
CA THR A 185 -22.11 -10.01 -3.98
C THR A 185 -21.33 -10.72 -5.06
N LEU A 186 -20.73 -11.87 -4.73
CA LEU A 186 -20.01 -12.70 -5.69
C LEU A 186 -20.71 -14.05 -5.79
N THR A 187 -20.77 -14.60 -7.00
CA THR A 187 -21.37 -15.91 -7.25
C THR A 187 -20.48 -16.68 -8.18
N ASP A 188 -19.99 -17.82 -7.69
CA ASP A 188 -19.14 -18.73 -8.45
C ASP A 188 -19.90 -20.02 -8.76
N GLN A 189 -19.53 -20.62 -9.90
CA GLN A 189 -20.10 -21.87 -10.37
C GLN A 189 -19.03 -22.78 -10.97
N SER A 190 -19.09 -24.07 -10.65
CA SER A 190 -18.26 -25.13 -11.24
C SER A 190 -19.08 -26.42 -11.37
N GLU A 191 -18.56 -27.44 -12.05
CA GLU A 191 -19.24 -28.76 -12.14
C GLU A 191 -18.99 -29.65 -10.91
N GLY A 192 -18.09 -29.25 -10.01
CA GLY A 192 -17.63 -30.05 -8.88
C GLY A 192 -17.50 -29.25 -7.60
N PHE A 193 -16.41 -29.49 -6.86
CA PHE A 193 -16.05 -28.65 -5.73
C PHE A 193 -15.35 -27.37 -6.21
N LEU A 194 -15.56 -26.28 -5.49
CA LEU A 194 -14.82 -25.04 -5.68
C LEU A 194 -14.55 -24.38 -4.33
N VAL A 195 -13.62 -23.44 -4.33
CA VAL A 195 -13.45 -22.48 -3.24
C VAL A 195 -13.77 -21.11 -3.83
N THR A 196 -14.87 -20.50 -3.37
CA THR A 196 -15.19 -19.11 -3.71
C THR A 196 -14.42 -18.20 -2.76
N SER A 197 -13.90 -17.10 -3.29
CA SER A 197 -13.23 -16.09 -2.49
C SER A 197 -13.57 -14.70 -2.98
N GLY A 198 -13.59 -13.76 -2.05
CA GLY A 198 -13.85 -12.36 -2.36
C GLY A 198 -13.15 -11.47 -1.35
N SER A 199 -12.82 -10.26 -1.78
CA SER A 199 -12.22 -9.26 -0.92
C SER A 199 -12.82 -7.88 -1.17
N ALA A 200 -12.83 -7.06 -0.13
CA ALA A 200 -13.27 -5.67 -0.19
C ALA A 200 -12.33 -4.77 0.61
N VAL A 201 -12.20 -3.53 0.17
CA VAL A 201 -11.68 -2.44 1.00
C VAL A 201 -12.86 -1.57 1.38
N LEU A 202 -13.12 -1.41 2.68
CA LEU A 202 -14.23 -0.63 3.20
C LEU A 202 -13.73 0.41 4.19
N GLU A 203 -14.24 1.63 4.09
CA GLU A 203 -14.14 2.62 5.16
C GLU A 203 -15.25 2.36 6.19
N LEU A 204 -14.86 2.20 7.45
CA LEU A 204 -15.76 1.85 8.55
C LEU A 204 -15.71 2.93 9.65
N GLU A 205 -16.89 3.28 10.14
CA GLU A 205 -17.12 4.09 11.33
C GLU A 205 -17.17 3.21 12.57
N VAL A 206 -16.96 3.80 13.75
CA VAL A 206 -17.09 3.05 15.02
C VAL A 206 -18.53 2.58 15.18
N GLY A 207 -18.70 1.28 15.43
CA GLY A 207 -20.00 0.62 15.56
C GLY A 207 -20.54 0.01 14.26
N ASP A 208 -19.90 0.27 13.11
CA ASP A 208 -20.26 -0.40 11.86
C ASP A 208 -20.13 -1.91 11.99
N ARG A 209 -21.10 -2.63 11.40
CA ARG A 209 -21.20 -4.08 11.49
C ARG A 209 -20.91 -4.70 10.14
N VAL A 210 -19.96 -5.63 10.07
CA VAL A 210 -19.59 -6.31 8.82
C VAL A 210 -19.75 -7.82 8.97
N SER A 211 -20.44 -8.45 8.03
CA SER A 211 -20.73 -9.88 8.05
C SER A 211 -20.76 -10.47 6.64
N LEU A 212 -20.57 -11.78 6.54
CA LEU A 212 -20.68 -12.52 5.28
C LEU A 212 -21.96 -13.35 5.29
N HIS A 213 -22.84 -13.09 4.33
CA HIS A 213 -24.15 -13.71 4.22
C HIS A 213 -24.19 -14.68 3.04
N VAL A 214 -25.00 -15.73 3.18
CA VAL A 214 -25.33 -16.62 2.06
C VAL A 214 -26.50 -16.06 1.25
N THR A 215 -26.40 -16.18 -0.06
CA THR A 215 -27.50 -15.84 -0.98
C THR A 215 -28.39 -17.06 -1.24
N LYS A 216 -29.36 -16.92 -2.16
CA LYS A 216 -30.16 -18.05 -2.69
C LYS A 216 -29.34 -19.21 -3.27
N TYR A 217 -28.07 -19.01 -3.61
CA TYR A 217 -27.16 -20.08 -4.04
C TYR A 217 -26.26 -20.47 -2.85
N ASN A 218 -26.63 -21.50 -2.09
CA ASN A 218 -26.01 -21.83 -0.81
C ASN A 218 -25.49 -23.27 -0.70
N ASN A 219 -24.97 -23.85 -1.80
CA ASN A 219 -24.38 -25.19 -1.79
C ASN A 219 -22.98 -25.21 -1.15
N ILE A 220 -22.88 -24.71 0.08
CA ILE A 220 -21.65 -24.68 0.88
C ILE A 220 -21.37 -26.09 1.41
N VAL A 221 -20.11 -26.49 1.40
CA VAL A 221 -19.71 -27.79 1.96
C VAL A 221 -19.88 -27.76 3.48
N THR A 222 -20.67 -28.68 4.02
CA THR A 222 -20.81 -28.89 5.47
C THR A 222 -19.91 -30.06 5.92
N SER A 223 -19.78 -30.26 7.23
CA SER A 223 -18.75 -31.03 7.95
C SER A 223 -18.66 -32.54 7.68
N GLN A 224 -18.92 -33.02 6.47
CA GLN A 224 -18.51 -34.36 6.02
C GLN A 224 -17.06 -34.42 5.48
N GLY A 225 -16.25 -33.37 5.68
CA GLY A 225 -14.84 -33.32 5.26
C GLY A 225 -13.98 -32.32 6.03
N SER A 226 -12.66 -32.38 5.83
CA SER A 226 -11.63 -31.51 6.44
C SER A 226 -11.62 -30.06 5.94
N THR A 227 -12.73 -29.59 5.36
CA THR A 227 -12.83 -28.27 4.75
C THR A 227 -13.15 -27.22 5.81
N SER A 228 -12.32 -26.19 5.91
CA SER A 228 -12.58 -24.99 6.70
C SER A 228 -12.94 -23.81 5.78
N HIS A 229 -13.88 -22.99 6.22
CA HIS A 229 -14.19 -21.71 5.59
C HIS A 229 -13.57 -20.61 6.43
N THR A 230 -13.01 -19.56 5.83
CA THR A 230 -12.35 -18.48 6.54
C THR A 230 -12.95 -17.12 6.22
N PHE A 231 -12.93 -16.24 7.22
CA PHE A 231 -13.23 -14.83 7.08
C PHE A 231 -12.23 -14.02 7.89
N THR A 232 -11.60 -13.07 7.24
CA THR A 232 -10.49 -12.29 7.75
C THR A 232 -10.73 -10.81 7.47
N GLY A 233 -10.40 -9.96 8.43
CA GLY A 233 -10.41 -8.52 8.25
C GLY A 233 -9.33 -7.86 9.09
N PHE A 234 -8.75 -6.76 8.60
CA PHE A 234 -7.79 -5.98 9.35
C PHE A 234 -7.80 -4.51 8.95
N LEU A 235 -7.54 -3.65 9.92
CA LEU A 235 -7.34 -2.22 9.74
C LEU A 235 -6.05 -1.99 8.94
N ILE A 236 -6.16 -1.29 7.81
CA ILE A 236 -5.01 -0.85 7.02
C ILE A 236 -4.46 0.44 7.62
N PHE A 237 -5.31 1.45 7.80
CA PHE A 237 -4.95 2.69 8.46
C PHE A 237 -6.16 3.31 9.18
N PRO A 238 -5.98 3.83 10.42
CA PRO A 238 -7.02 4.57 11.12
C PRO A 238 -7.26 5.92 10.43
N THR A 239 -8.49 6.42 10.50
CA THR A 239 -8.89 7.72 9.96
C THR A 239 -9.43 8.62 11.07
N ALA A 240 -9.29 9.94 10.89
CA ALA A 240 -9.68 10.96 11.88
C ALA A 240 -11.20 11.17 11.97
#